data_AF-A0A7Z2T888-F1
#
_entry.id   AF-A0A7Z2T888-F1
#
_cell.length_a   1.000
_cell.length_b   1.000
_cell.length_c   1.000
_cell.angle_alpha   90.00
_cell.angle_beta   90.00
_cell.angle_gamma   90.00
#
_symmetry.space_group_name_H-M   'P 1'
#
loop_
_entity.id
_entity.type
_entity.pdbx_description
1 polymer ?
#
loop_
_entity_poly.entity_id
_entity_poly.type
_entity_poly.pdbx_seq_one_letter_code
_entity_poly.pdbx_strand_id
1 'polypeptide(L)'
;MKKLLMIILLLLGVACAAGGYYLFIYKNDEVPDASIEEVAELEIVESEVQQPILDLEAEKPRIKEYYVAEPRIGVRESRVQEAFVERELFRGEKVVVLEEKDGWGRISSYFVYQEGGDEVAEWVQLSELQEQPPEISKEERYETVKLSIQGSDDFLLYQESFTKHSDRLIEQKTCDLLDFEESSGWMRSINYPDRQIYFVYCGGLRPADKVYLDVLSGDIFFP
;
A
#
# COMPACT_ATOMS: atom_id res chain seq x y z
N MET A 1 -19.40 -47.68 -36.16
CA MET A 1 -20.27 -46.57 -35.71
C MET A 1 -19.65 -45.71 -34.60
N LYS A 2 -19.03 -46.28 -33.54
CA LYS A 2 -18.43 -45.50 -32.43
C LYS A 2 -17.30 -44.54 -32.85
N LYS A 3 -16.45 -44.91 -33.81
CA LYS A 3 -15.35 -44.07 -34.30
C LYS A 3 -15.82 -42.87 -35.14
N LEU A 4 -16.92 -43.02 -35.89
CA LEU A 4 -17.51 -41.93 -36.67
C LEU A 4 -18.22 -40.91 -35.76
N LEU A 5 -18.93 -41.40 -34.73
CA LEU A 5 -19.56 -40.54 -33.71
C LEU A 5 -18.54 -39.69 -32.95
N MET A 6 -17.37 -40.26 -32.66
CA MET A 6 -16.32 -39.57 -31.91
C MET A 6 -15.65 -38.47 -32.73
N ILE A 7 -15.50 -38.66 -34.06
CA ILE A 7 -14.97 -37.63 -34.96
C ILE A 7 -15.97 -36.47 -35.12
N ILE A 8 -17.27 -36.78 -35.19
CA ILE A 8 -18.32 -35.74 -35.28
C ILE A 8 -18.35 -34.89 -34.00
N LEU A 9 -18.24 -35.51 -32.82
CA LEU A 9 -18.17 -34.78 -31.54
C LEU A 9 -16.93 -33.89 -31.44
N LEU A 10 -15.78 -34.37 -31.95
CA LEU A 10 -14.55 -33.59 -31.94
C LEU A 10 -14.65 -32.37 -32.87
N LEU A 11 -15.24 -32.54 -34.06
CA LEU A 11 -15.51 -31.42 -34.98
C LEU A 11 -16.53 -30.42 -34.41
N LEU A 12 -17.54 -30.90 -33.70
CA LEU A 12 -18.52 -30.04 -33.02
C LEU A 12 -17.86 -29.20 -31.92
N GLY A 13 -16.97 -29.80 -31.11
CA GLY A 13 -16.23 -29.11 -30.07
C GLY A 13 -15.33 -28.01 -30.61
N VAL A 14 -14.62 -28.27 -31.71
CA VAL A 14 -13.75 -27.26 -32.37
C VAL A 14 -14.60 -26.12 -32.96
N ALA A 15 -15.75 -26.43 -33.56
CA ALA A 15 -16.66 -25.41 -34.08
C ALA A 15 -17.26 -24.52 -32.96
N CYS A 16 -17.62 -25.10 -31.82
CA CYS A 16 -18.09 -24.34 -30.66
C CYS A 16 -17.00 -23.45 -30.06
N ALA A 17 -15.75 -23.93 -29.98
CA ALA A 17 -14.63 -23.13 -29.49
C ALA A 17 -14.32 -21.94 -30.42
N ALA A 18 -14.34 -22.15 -31.74
CA ALA A 18 -14.15 -21.09 -32.72
C ALA A 18 -15.29 -20.06 -32.69
N GLY A 19 -16.54 -20.50 -32.54
CA GLY A 19 -17.71 -19.61 -32.40
C GLY A 19 -17.66 -18.77 -31.11
N GLY A 20 -17.22 -19.36 -29.99
CA GLY A 20 -17.02 -18.65 -28.74
C GLY A 20 -15.93 -17.57 -28.83
N TYR A 21 -14.81 -17.89 -29.48
CA TYR A 21 -13.73 -16.91 -29.72
C TYR A 21 -14.18 -15.76 -30.63
N TYR A 22 -14.96 -16.05 -31.68
CA TYR A 22 -15.51 -15.03 -32.58
C TYR A 22 -16.46 -14.07 -31.86
N LEU A 23 -17.37 -14.59 -31.02
CA LEU A 23 -18.28 -13.75 -30.24
C LEU A 23 -17.55 -12.90 -29.19
N PHE A 24 -16.47 -13.41 -28.60
CA PHE A 24 -15.69 -12.67 -27.60
C PHE A 24 -14.94 -11.48 -28.21
N ILE A 25 -14.37 -11.64 -29.41
CA ILE A 25 -13.74 -10.51 -30.13
C ILE A 25 -14.79 -9.50 -30.57
N TYR A 26 -15.92 -9.94 -31.13
CA TYR A 26 -16.94 -9.04 -31.67
C TYR A 26 -17.62 -8.18 -30.58
N LYS A 27 -17.66 -8.66 -29.33
CA LYS A 27 -18.26 -7.92 -28.20
C LYS A 27 -17.35 -6.86 -27.58
N ASN A 28 -16.07 -6.83 -27.97
CA ASN A 28 -15.08 -5.89 -27.42
C ASN A 28 -14.94 -4.59 -28.25
N ASP A 29 -15.61 -4.49 -29.40
CA ASP A 29 -15.53 -3.33 -30.31
C ASP A 29 -16.70 -2.34 -30.16
N GLU A 30 -17.53 -2.44 -29.12
CA GLU A 30 -18.51 -1.39 -28.77
C GLU A 30 -17.82 -0.22 -28.04
N VAL A 31 -16.95 0.48 -28.77
CA VAL A 31 -16.65 1.89 -28.53
C VAL A 31 -17.67 2.68 -29.35
N PRO A 32 -18.65 3.38 -28.75
CA PRO A 32 -19.59 4.17 -29.54
C PRO A 32 -18.91 5.49 -29.89
N ASP A 33 -18.22 5.49 -31.05
CA ASP A 33 -17.90 6.71 -31.78
C ASP A 33 -19.15 7.22 -32.50
N ALA A 34 -19.23 8.54 -32.57
CA ALA A 34 -20.37 9.33 -32.95
C ALA A 34 -20.86 9.06 -34.39
N SER A 35 -22.17 9.12 -34.59
CA SER A 35 -22.74 9.51 -35.89
C SER A 35 -23.94 10.43 -35.69
N ILE A 36 -23.89 11.56 -36.39
CA ILE A 36 -24.87 12.63 -36.51
C ILE A 36 -25.75 12.31 -37.71
N GLU A 37 -27.08 12.39 -37.53
CA GLU A 37 -28.19 12.62 -38.49
C GLU A 37 -29.44 11.99 -37.82
N GLU A 38 -30.60 12.60 -37.66
CA GLU A 38 -31.33 13.57 -38.47
C GLU A 38 -32.39 14.21 -37.54
N VAL A 39 -32.47 15.53 -37.50
CA VAL A 39 -33.30 16.29 -36.55
C VAL A 39 -34.72 16.39 -37.11
N ALA A 40 -35.65 15.60 -36.57
CA ALA A 40 -37.08 15.81 -36.78
C ALA A 40 -37.54 17.00 -35.93
N GLU A 41 -37.93 18.07 -36.63
CA GLU A 41 -38.53 19.29 -36.12
C GLU A 41 -39.80 18.97 -35.31
N LEU A 42 -39.75 19.19 -34.00
CA LEU A 42 -40.92 19.26 -33.13
C LEU A 42 -40.86 20.54 -32.30
N GLU A 43 -41.97 21.27 -32.37
CA GLU A 43 -42.18 22.60 -31.86
C GLU A 43 -41.86 22.75 -30.37
N ILE A 44 -41.18 23.85 -30.07
CA ILE A 44 -40.79 24.31 -28.74
C ILE A 44 -42.06 24.69 -27.97
N VAL A 45 -42.42 23.90 -26.95
CA VAL A 45 -43.21 24.39 -25.83
C VAL A 45 -42.21 24.80 -24.75
N GLU A 46 -42.09 26.12 -24.59
CA GLU A 46 -41.30 26.81 -23.57
C GLU A 46 -41.73 26.33 -22.17
N SER A 47 -40.97 25.41 -21.59
CA SER A 47 -41.03 25.07 -20.18
C SER A 47 -39.81 25.71 -19.52
N GLU A 48 -40.10 26.59 -18.55
CA GLU A 48 -39.13 27.39 -17.79
C GLU A 48 -37.85 26.63 -17.46
N VAL A 49 -36.73 27.17 -17.93
CA VAL A 49 -35.38 26.76 -17.56
C VAL A 49 -35.20 27.07 -16.07
N GLN A 50 -35.43 26.08 -15.21
CA GLN A 50 -34.76 26.06 -13.91
C GLN A 50 -33.27 25.95 -14.19
N GLN A 51 -32.53 27.00 -13.85
CA GLN A 51 -31.07 27.01 -13.90
C GLN A 51 -30.54 25.74 -13.20
N PRO A 52 -29.60 24.99 -13.81
CA PRO A 52 -28.92 23.92 -13.10
C PRO A 52 -28.29 24.53 -11.86
N ILE A 53 -28.70 24.02 -10.72
CA ILE A 53 -28.19 24.41 -9.42
C ILE A 53 -26.70 24.07 -9.41
N LEU A 54 -25.89 25.11 -9.37
CA LEU A 54 -24.54 25.18 -8.80
C LEU A 54 -23.52 24.20 -9.38
N ASP A 55 -22.51 24.75 -10.06
CA ASP A 55 -21.21 24.12 -10.25
C ASP A 55 -20.70 23.55 -8.91
N LEU A 56 -20.91 22.26 -8.70
CA LEU A 56 -20.10 21.44 -7.82
C LEU A 56 -18.79 21.15 -8.57
N GLU A 57 -18.00 22.20 -8.83
CA GLU A 57 -16.59 22.01 -9.06
C GLU A 57 -16.02 21.46 -7.75
N ALA A 58 -15.93 20.14 -7.65
CA ALA A 58 -15.18 19.48 -6.61
C ALA A 58 -13.79 20.12 -6.59
N GLU A 59 -13.48 20.87 -5.53
CA GLU A 59 -12.18 21.53 -5.39
C GLU A 59 -11.11 20.47 -5.63
N LYS A 60 -10.25 20.72 -6.64
CA LYS A 60 -9.18 19.79 -6.97
C LYS A 60 -8.37 19.50 -5.71
N PRO A 61 -8.12 18.22 -5.38
CA PRO A 61 -7.40 17.86 -4.16
C PRO A 61 -6.05 18.58 -4.13
N ARG A 62 -5.83 19.38 -3.09
CA ARG A 62 -4.55 20.08 -2.88
C ARG A 62 -3.56 19.07 -2.32
N ILE A 63 -2.88 18.38 -3.22
CA ILE A 63 -1.82 17.43 -2.85
C ILE A 63 -0.67 18.22 -2.22
N LYS A 64 -0.33 17.89 -0.98
CA LYS A 64 0.79 18.50 -0.26
C LYS A 64 1.67 17.43 0.38
N GLU A 65 2.95 17.75 0.51
CA GLU A 65 3.93 16.89 1.17
C GLU A 65 4.20 17.40 2.58
N TYR A 66 4.20 16.48 3.53
CA TYR A 66 4.48 16.72 4.93
C TYR A 66 5.49 15.69 5.45
N TYR A 67 6.03 15.96 6.62
CA TYR A 67 6.86 15.05 7.40
C TYR A 67 6.24 14.86 8.78
N VAL A 68 6.35 13.66 9.32
CA VAL A 68 5.91 13.37 10.68
C VAL A 68 6.76 14.15 11.68
N ALA A 69 6.13 14.96 12.51
CA ALA A 69 6.80 15.77 13.53
C ALA A 69 6.98 15.00 14.83
N GLU A 70 5.98 14.24 15.26
CA GLU A 70 6.03 13.49 16.53
C GLU A 70 6.87 12.21 16.42
N PRO A 71 7.39 11.65 17.54
CA PRO A 71 8.16 10.40 17.53
C PRO A 71 7.46 9.24 16.82
N ARG A 72 6.15 9.12 17.03
CA ARG A 72 5.28 8.07 16.50
C ARG A 72 3.86 8.63 16.40
N ILE A 73 3.19 8.40 15.28
CA ILE A 73 1.78 8.79 15.05
C ILE A 73 0.99 7.61 14.51
N GLY A 74 -0.31 7.58 14.80
CA GLY A 74 -1.22 6.57 14.26
C GLY A 74 -1.90 7.04 12.98
N VAL A 75 -1.90 6.18 11.96
CA VAL A 75 -2.73 6.31 10.77
C VAL A 75 -4.06 5.61 11.03
N ARG A 76 -5.16 6.33 10.86
CA ARG A 76 -6.50 5.88 11.28
C ARG A 76 -7.45 5.67 10.10
N GLU A 77 -8.43 4.79 10.28
CA GLU A 77 -9.47 4.51 9.29
C GLU A 77 -10.48 5.68 9.08
N SER A 78 -10.53 6.62 10.03
CA SER A 78 -11.42 7.79 9.94
C SER A 78 -10.89 9.01 10.70
N ARG A 79 -11.51 10.17 10.46
CA ARG A 79 -11.21 11.48 11.09
C ARG A 79 -11.69 11.59 12.54
N VAL A 80 -11.45 10.55 13.34
CA VAL A 80 -11.88 10.47 14.75
C VAL A 80 -10.70 9.97 15.57
N GLN A 81 -10.45 10.58 16.73
CA GLN A 81 -9.27 10.24 17.54
C GLN A 81 -9.32 8.82 18.08
N GLU A 82 -10.51 8.30 18.34
CA GLU A 82 -10.76 6.95 18.84
C GLU A 82 -10.85 5.90 17.73
N ALA A 83 -10.74 6.30 16.45
CA ALA A 83 -10.78 5.36 15.33
C ALA A 83 -9.61 4.37 15.38
N PHE A 84 -9.81 3.19 14.80
CA PHE A 84 -8.79 2.15 14.72
C PHE A 84 -7.51 2.69 14.06
N VAL A 85 -6.36 2.34 14.63
CA VAL A 85 -5.04 2.67 14.07
C VAL A 85 -4.62 1.51 13.18
N GLU A 86 -4.65 1.72 11.87
CA GLU A 86 -4.28 0.73 10.86
C GLU A 86 -2.79 0.43 10.87
N ARG A 87 -2.00 1.50 10.97
CA ARG A 87 -0.54 1.44 11.01
C ARG A 87 0.00 2.69 11.67
N GLU A 88 1.29 2.68 11.94
CA GLU A 88 1.96 3.82 12.54
C GLU A 88 3.02 4.38 11.61
N LEU A 89 3.34 5.64 11.84
CA LEU A 89 4.39 6.37 11.14
C LEU A 89 5.35 6.95 12.17
N PHE A 90 6.63 7.00 11.85
CA PHE A 90 7.69 7.47 12.69
C PHE A 90 8.17 8.87 12.29
N ARG A 91 8.76 9.59 13.25
CA ARG A 91 9.31 10.93 13.03
C ARG A 91 10.20 10.99 11.80
N GLY A 92 9.97 12.00 10.95
CA GLY A 92 10.72 12.22 9.73
C GLY A 92 10.25 11.42 8.52
N GLU A 93 9.31 10.48 8.67
CA GLU A 93 8.66 9.86 7.53
C GLU A 93 7.91 10.88 6.69
N LYS A 94 8.00 10.72 5.37
CA LYS A 94 7.34 11.60 4.40
C LYS A 94 5.93 11.11 4.15
N VAL A 95 4.97 12.02 4.24
CA VAL A 95 3.54 11.76 4.05
C VAL A 95 3.01 12.65 2.93
N VAL A 96 2.25 12.08 2.01
CA VAL A 96 1.56 12.82 0.96
C VAL A 96 0.10 12.97 1.36
N VAL A 97 -0.30 14.19 1.71
CA VAL A 97 -1.68 14.51 2.06
C VAL A 97 -2.44 14.87 0.79
N LEU A 98 -3.50 14.13 0.51
CA LEU A 98 -4.36 14.28 -0.65
C LEU A 98 -5.52 15.26 -0.39
N GLU A 99 -5.91 15.40 0.87
CA GLU A 99 -7.04 16.23 1.29
C GLU A 99 -6.85 16.65 2.74
N GLU A 100 -7.14 17.91 3.06
CA GLU A 100 -7.16 18.44 4.41
C GLU A 100 -8.59 18.78 4.81
N LYS A 101 -9.08 18.22 5.90
CA LYS A 101 -10.44 18.45 6.38
C LYS A 101 -10.53 18.31 7.90
N ASP A 102 -11.10 19.32 8.55
CA ASP A 102 -11.36 19.33 10.00
C ASP A 102 -10.13 19.00 10.87
N GLY A 103 -8.93 19.43 10.46
CA GLY A 103 -7.67 19.15 11.17
C GLY A 103 -7.03 17.80 10.83
N TRP A 104 -7.62 17.04 9.91
CA TRP A 104 -7.11 15.74 9.45
C TRP A 104 -6.60 15.82 8.01
N GLY A 105 -5.54 15.07 7.73
CA GLY A 105 -5.01 14.85 6.39
C GLY A 105 -5.34 13.44 5.92
N ARG A 106 -5.98 13.31 4.76
CA ARG A 106 -6.16 12.01 4.08
C ARG A 106 -4.90 11.66 3.32
N ILE A 107 -4.40 10.44 3.48
CA ILE A 107 -3.11 10.03 2.89
C ILE A 107 -3.21 8.85 1.91
N SER A 108 -4.40 8.25 1.79
CA SER A 108 -4.70 7.23 0.79
C SER A 108 -5.94 7.60 -0.03
N SER A 109 -6.12 6.97 -1.20
CA SER A 109 -7.42 6.99 -1.87
C SER A 109 -8.46 6.37 -0.95
N TYR A 110 -9.72 6.69 -1.18
CA TYR A 110 -10.79 5.93 -0.55
C TYR A 110 -10.83 4.49 -1.06
N PHE A 111 -11.21 3.55 -0.20
CA PHE A 111 -11.33 2.13 -0.51
C PHE A 111 -12.40 1.46 0.37
N VAL A 112 -12.78 0.23 -0.01
CA VAL A 112 -13.81 -0.56 0.70
C VAL A 112 -13.26 -1.96 0.96
N TYR A 113 -13.39 -2.47 2.18
CA TYR A 113 -12.88 -3.81 2.54
C TYR A 113 -13.70 -4.96 1.93
N GLN A 114 -15.02 -4.77 1.79
CA GLN A 114 -15.96 -5.80 1.34
C GLN A 114 -17.05 -5.18 0.46
N GLU A 115 -17.57 -5.92 -0.50
CA GLU A 115 -18.64 -5.44 -1.38
C GLU A 115 -19.86 -4.96 -0.59
N GLY A 116 -20.28 -3.71 -0.81
CA GLY A 116 -21.37 -3.07 -0.08
C GLY A 116 -21.01 -2.54 1.31
N GLY A 117 -19.73 -2.60 1.70
CA GLY A 117 -19.22 -1.99 2.93
C GLY A 117 -19.05 -0.47 2.83
N ASP A 118 -18.72 0.15 3.96
CA ASP A 118 -18.46 1.58 4.03
C ASP A 118 -17.13 1.94 3.36
N GLU A 119 -17.11 3.11 2.72
CA GLU A 119 -15.91 3.69 2.14
C GLU A 119 -15.04 4.31 3.24
N VAL A 120 -13.80 3.81 3.35
CA VAL A 120 -12.81 4.24 4.33
C VAL A 120 -11.59 4.85 3.64
N ALA A 121 -10.76 5.55 4.40
CA ALA A 121 -9.45 6.01 3.94
C ALA A 121 -8.48 6.09 5.11
N GLU A 122 -7.21 6.29 4.82
CA GLU A 122 -6.18 6.51 5.84
C GLU A 122 -6.09 8.00 6.19
N TRP A 123 -6.16 8.31 7.48
CA TRP A 123 -6.14 9.66 8.02
C TRP A 123 -5.07 9.85 9.08
N VAL A 124 -4.48 11.04 9.12
CA VAL A 124 -3.51 11.47 10.13
C VAL A 124 -3.89 12.86 10.66
N GLN A 125 -3.52 13.19 11.90
CA GLN A 125 -3.75 14.53 12.42
C GLN A 125 -2.73 15.51 11.84
N LEU A 126 -3.22 16.62 11.27
CA LEU A 126 -2.33 17.62 10.68
C LEU A 126 -1.43 18.31 11.71
N SER A 127 -1.85 18.37 12.97
CA SER A 127 -1.06 18.93 14.07
C SER A 127 0.18 18.11 14.41
N GLU A 128 0.22 16.83 14.01
CA GLU A 128 1.35 15.93 14.24
C GLU A 128 2.32 15.90 13.05
N LEU A 129 2.05 16.73 12.04
CA LEU A 129 2.83 16.87 10.81
C LEU A 129 3.47 18.25 10.72
N GLN A 130 4.50 18.35 9.89
CA GLN A 130 5.18 19.60 9.56
C GLN A 130 5.64 19.62 8.10
N GLU A 131 5.74 20.79 7.49
CA GLU A 131 6.11 20.91 6.06
C GLU A 131 7.60 20.67 5.79
N GLN A 132 8.45 20.97 6.78
CA GLN A 132 9.89 20.81 6.68
C GLN A 132 10.33 19.51 7.36
N PRO A 133 11.31 18.79 6.81
CA PRO A 133 11.83 17.58 7.44
C PRO A 133 12.41 17.92 8.83
N PRO A 134 12.12 17.13 9.88
CA PRO A 134 12.71 17.36 11.19
C PRO A 134 14.23 17.14 11.13
N GLU A 135 14.97 17.93 11.90
CA GLU A 135 16.35 17.59 12.23
C GLU A 135 16.33 16.42 13.23
N ILE A 136 16.82 15.25 12.80
CA ILE A 136 16.96 14.06 13.63
C ILE A 136 18.46 13.88 13.92
N SER A 137 18.82 13.94 15.20
CA SER A 137 20.22 13.73 15.61
C SER A 137 20.67 12.29 15.37
N LYS A 138 21.98 12.06 15.28
CA LYS A 138 22.53 10.70 15.14
C LYS A 138 22.21 9.85 16.36
N GLU A 139 22.23 10.47 17.53
CA GLU A 139 21.92 9.84 18.81
C GLU A 139 20.45 9.44 18.89
N GLU A 140 19.52 10.34 18.51
CA GLU A 140 18.09 10.03 18.44
C GLU A 140 17.80 8.88 17.48
N ARG A 141 18.39 8.93 16.27
CA ARG A 141 18.28 7.85 15.29
C ARG A 141 18.78 6.51 15.85
N TYR A 142 19.96 6.52 16.46
CA TYR A 142 20.54 5.31 17.07
C TYR A 142 19.64 4.73 18.17
N GLU A 143 19.10 5.58 19.05
CA GLU A 143 18.22 5.14 20.13
C GLU A 143 16.89 4.60 19.59
N THR A 144 16.27 5.25 18.61
CA THR A 144 15.05 4.77 17.95
C THR A 144 15.25 3.39 17.32
N VAL A 145 16.32 3.22 16.52
CA VAL A 145 16.62 1.91 15.92
C VAL A 145 16.88 0.88 17.02
N LYS A 146 17.73 1.19 18.00
CA LYS A 146 18.04 0.28 19.12
C LYS A 146 16.78 -0.17 19.87
N LEU A 147 15.82 0.73 20.12
CA LEU A 147 14.56 0.40 20.78
C LEU A 147 13.70 -0.55 19.94
N SER A 148 13.64 -0.38 18.62
CA SER A 148 12.87 -1.25 17.72
C SER A 148 13.38 -2.70 17.71
N ILE A 149 14.67 -2.92 18.00
CA ILE A 149 15.31 -4.24 17.97
C ILE A 149 15.65 -4.81 19.34
N GLN A 150 15.23 -4.17 20.44
CA GLN A 150 15.60 -4.58 21.79
C GLN A 150 15.13 -6.01 22.15
N GLY A 151 14.13 -6.53 21.44
CA GLY A 151 13.62 -7.89 21.59
C GLY A 151 14.45 -8.98 20.89
N SER A 152 15.52 -8.61 20.18
CA SER A 152 16.33 -9.55 19.40
C SER A 152 16.90 -10.68 20.27
N ASP A 153 17.03 -11.86 19.68
CA ASP A 153 17.77 -12.96 20.28
C ASP A 153 19.23 -12.53 20.50
N ASP A 154 19.78 -12.83 21.68
CA ASP A 154 21.15 -12.46 22.09
C ASP A 154 21.45 -10.94 21.99
N PHE A 155 20.43 -10.08 22.10
CA PHE A 155 20.57 -8.62 21.95
C PHE A 155 21.69 -8.03 22.79
N LEU A 156 21.81 -8.39 24.08
CA LEU A 156 22.85 -7.86 24.96
C LEU A 156 24.28 -8.20 24.50
N LEU A 157 24.45 -9.30 23.74
CA LEU A 157 25.75 -9.72 23.22
C LEU A 157 26.10 -9.00 21.91
N TYR A 158 25.09 -8.72 21.08
CA TYR A 158 25.30 -8.21 19.72
C TYR A 158 24.64 -6.86 19.42
N GLN A 159 24.23 -6.12 20.44
CA GLN A 159 23.50 -4.85 20.35
C GLN A 159 24.10 -3.91 19.30
N GLU A 160 25.40 -3.66 19.35
CA GLU A 160 26.06 -2.74 18.40
C GLU A 160 25.94 -3.22 16.94
N SER A 161 26.15 -4.51 16.70
CA SER A 161 26.04 -5.10 15.37
C SER A 161 24.59 -5.04 14.89
N PHE A 162 23.62 -5.42 15.72
CA PHE A 162 22.21 -5.34 15.34
C PHE A 162 21.78 -3.91 15.05
N THR A 163 22.04 -2.95 15.94
CA THR A 163 21.62 -1.55 15.73
C THR A 163 22.22 -1.00 14.44
N LYS A 164 23.52 -1.21 14.21
CA LYS A 164 24.21 -0.75 13.01
C LYS A 164 23.62 -1.33 11.72
N HIS A 165 23.35 -2.64 11.70
CA HIS A 165 22.87 -3.30 10.49
C HIS A 165 21.38 -3.06 10.25
N SER A 166 20.57 -2.94 11.30
CA SER A 166 19.18 -2.47 11.19
C SER A 166 19.11 -1.07 10.64
N ASP A 167 19.93 -0.15 11.16
CA ASP A 167 19.98 1.23 10.67
C ASP A 167 20.37 1.28 9.19
N ARG A 168 21.38 0.50 8.80
CA ARG A 168 21.79 0.36 7.38
C ARG A 168 20.64 -0.12 6.49
N LEU A 169 19.86 -1.11 6.94
CA LEU A 169 18.74 -1.65 6.17
C LEU A 169 17.61 -0.61 6.01
N ILE A 170 17.37 0.19 7.04
CA ILE A 170 16.40 1.29 7.03
C ILE A 170 16.86 2.41 6.08
N GLU A 171 18.13 2.82 6.13
CA GLU A 171 18.68 3.81 5.18
C GLU A 171 18.55 3.36 3.72
N GLN A 172 18.72 2.06 3.48
CA GLN A 172 18.64 1.45 2.17
C GLN A 172 17.20 1.18 1.71
N LYS A 173 16.20 1.44 2.56
CA LYS A 173 14.78 1.12 2.32
C LYS A 173 14.53 -0.36 2.04
N THR A 174 15.39 -1.22 2.57
CA THR A 174 15.20 -2.69 2.53
C THR A 174 14.21 -3.13 3.59
N CYS A 175 14.22 -2.44 4.74
CA CYS A 175 13.34 -2.66 5.87
C CYS A 175 12.88 -1.30 6.40
N ASP A 176 11.71 -1.27 7.03
CA ASP A 176 11.22 -0.13 7.79
C ASP A 176 11.39 -0.36 9.30
N LEU A 177 11.21 0.67 10.13
CA LEU A 177 11.26 0.52 11.59
C LEU A 177 10.22 -0.49 12.10
N LEU A 178 9.03 -0.48 11.47
CA LEU A 178 7.93 -1.37 11.84
C LEU A 178 8.26 -2.84 11.60
N ASP A 179 9.04 -3.17 10.57
CA ASP A 179 9.46 -4.55 10.28
C ASP A 179 10.19 -5.18 11.48
N PHE A 180 11.07 -4.40 12.12
CA PHE A 180 11.79 -4.83 13.31
C PHE A 180 10.87 -4.93 14.54
N GLU A 181 9.91 -4.02 14.70
CA GLU A 181 8.97 -4.11 15.82
C GLU A 181 8.04 -5.33 15.69
N GLU A 182 7.51 -5.59 14.50
CA GLU A 182 6.62 -6.72 14.21
C GLU A 182 7.32 -8.06 14.41
N SER A 183 8.59 -8.16 14.01
CA SER A 183 9.39 -9.38 14.22
C SER A 183 10.00 -9.48 15.62
N SER A 184 9.80 -8.47 16.48
CA SER A 184 10.50 -8.32 17.75
C SER A 184 12.03 -8.33 17.61
N GLY A 185 12.57 -7.82 16.51
CA GLY A 185 13.99 -7.72 16.21
C GLY A 185 14.54 -8.93 15.45
N TRP A 186 15.84 -9.16 15.63
CA TRP A 186 16.60 -10.22 14.96
C TRP A 186 16.40 -11.58 15.66
N MET A 187 15.96 -12.59 14.92
CA MET A 187 15.73 -13.95 15.41
C MET A 187 16.88 -14.89 15.03
N ARG A 188 17.33 -15.75 15.94
CA ARG A 188 18.39 -16.72 15.69
C ARG A 188 17.96 -17.74 14.64
N SER A 189 18.77 -17.91 13.60
CA SER A 189 18.48 -18.88 12.55
C SER A 189 18.82 -20.32 12.95
N ILE A 190 17.83 -21.21 12.91
CA ILE A 190 18.04 -22.65 13.13
C ILE A 190 18.68 -23.37 11.92
N ASN A 191 18.67 -22.76 10.74
CA ASN A 191 19.24 -23.36 9.52
C ASN A 191 20.77 -23.28 9.49
N TYR A 192 21.36 -22.47 10.37
CA TYR A 192 22.79 -22.25 10.49
C TYR A 192 23.23 -22.42 11.95
N PRO A 193 23.23 -23.66 12.49
CA PRO A 193 23.48 -23.91 13.91
C PRO A 193 24.92 -23.53 14.33
N ASP A 194 25.90 -23.72 13.45
CA ASP A 194 27.33 -23.51 13.76
C ASP A 194 27.81 -22.07 13.48
N ARG A 195 26.92 -21.18 13.03
CA ARG A 195 27.23 -19.78 12.71
C ARG A 195 26.27 -18.87 13.46
N GLN A 196 26.74 -17.69 13.86
CA GLN A 196 25.89 -16.69 14.54
C GLN A 196 25.06 -15.90 13.52
N ILE A 197 24.16 -16.61 12.84
CA ILE A 197 23.25 -16.04 11.84
C ILE A 197 21.89 -15.78 12.47
N TYR A 198 21.40 -14.58 12.23
CA TYR A 198 20.08 -14.11 12.63
C TYR A 198 19.30 -13.69 11.38
N PHE A 199 17.99 -13.54 11.52
CA PHE A 199 17.15 -13.05 10.45
C PHE A 199 16.02 -12.16 10.96
N VAL A 200 15.55 -11.29 10.09
CA VAL A 200 14.36 -10.44 10.26
C VAL A 200 13.48 -10.61 9.03
N TYR A 201 12.21 -10.27 9.12
CA TYR A 201 11.31 -10.15 7.99
C TYR A 201 11.14 -8.68 7.63
N CYS A 202 11.29 -8.33 6.35
CA CYS A 202 11.13 -6.96 5.87
C CYS A 202 10.13 -6.91 4.71
N GLY A 203 9.02 -6.20 4.90
CA GLY A 203 7.93 -6.14 3.92
C GLY A 203 6.93 -7.32 4.00
N GLY A 204 6.85 -7.99 5.15
CA GLY A 204 5.88 -9.06 5.43
C GLY A 204 6.50 -10.39 5.86
N LEU A 205 5.66 -11.37 6.22
CA LEU A 205 6.10 -12.62 6.87
C LEU A 205 6.42 -13.78 5.91
N ARG A 206 6.60 -13.52 4.61
CA ARG A 206 6.87 -14.61 3.65
C ARG A 206 8.35 -15.00 3.71
N PRO A 207 8.71 -16.24 3.35
CA PRO A 207 10.12 -16.65 3.31
C PRO A 207 11.00 -15.74 2.44
N ALA A 208 10.47 -15.20 1.34
CA ALA A 208 11.18 -14.30 0.43
C ALA A 208 11.48 -12.91 1.04
N ASP A 209 10.77 -12.53 2.09
CA ASP A 209 10.91 -11.25 2.78
C ASP A 209 11.98 -11.35 3.91
N LYS A 210 12.65 -12.50 4.05
CA LYS A 210 13.71 -12.68 5.04
C LYS A 210 14.99 -11.96 4.64
N VAL A 211 15.58 -11.29 5.60
CA VAL A 211 16.94 -10.75 5.52
C VAL A 211 17.77 -11.44 6.59
N TYR A 212 18.89 -12.04 6.19
CA TYR A 212 19.81 -12.71 7.11
C TYR A 212 21.01 -11.82 7.41
N LEU A 213 21.50 -11.91 8.65
CA LEU A 213 22.72 -11.26 9.12
C LEU A 213 23.63 -12.30 9.78
N ASP A 214 24.85 -12.46 9.26
CA ASP A 214 25.93 -13.08 10.04
C ASP A 214 26.51 -12.00 10.96
N VAL A 215 26.21 -12.10 12.26
CA VAL A 215 26.42 -10.99 13.20
C VAL A 215 27.90 -10.71 13.50
N LEU A 216 28.76 -11.70 13.26
CA LEU A 216 30.20 -11.62 13.51
C LEU A 216 30.94 -10.96 12.34
N SER A 217 30.56 -11.29 11.11
CA SER A 217 31.13 -10.72 9.89
C SER A 217 30.45 -9.41 9.46
N GLY A 218 29.17 -9.24 9.77
CA GLY A 218 28.32 -8.15 9.26
C GLY A 218 27.75 -8.41 7.87
N ASP A 219 27.90 -9.64 7.35
CA ASP A 219 27.40 -10.03 6.04
C ASP A 219 25.87 -10.12 6.07
N ILE A 220 25.24 -9.41 5.14
CA ILE A 220 23.80 -9.49 4.89
C ILE A 220 23.55 -10.29 3.61
N PHE A 221 22.60 -11.22 3.67
CA PHE A 221 22.21 -12.03 2.52
C PHE A 221 20.71 -12.37 2.56
N PHE A 222 20.21 -12.85 1.43
CA PHE A 222 18.80 -13.14 1.19
C PHE A 222 18.62 -14.64 0.88
N PRO A 223 17.39 -15.18 1.04
CA PRO A 223 17.04 -16.56 0.72
C PRO A 223 17.42 -17.05 -0.68
#